data_AF-A0A9D6TFK8-F1
#
_entry.id   AF-A0A9D6TFK8-F1
#
_cell.length_a   1.000
_cell.length_b   1.000
_cell.length_c   1.000
_cell.angle_alpha   90.00
_cell.angle_beta   90.00
_cell.angle_gamma   90.00
#
_symmetry.space_group_name_H-M   'P 1'
#
loop_
_entity.id
_entity.type
_entity.pdbx_description
1 polymer ?
#
loop_
_entity_poly.entity_id
_entity_poly.type
_entity_poly.pdbx_seq_one_letter_code
_entity_poly.pdbx_strand_id
1 'polypeptide(L)' 'MNKQFCVYILASKRNGTLYIGVTSQLATRVWQHK' A
#
# COMPACT_ATOMS: atom_id res chain seq x y z
N MET A 1 -12.88 4.35 -18.06
CA MET A 1 -11.47 4.60 -17.67
C MET A 1 -10.89 3.32 -17.09
N ASN A 2 -9.76 2.85 -17.62
CA ASN A 2 -9.13 1.62 -17.14
C ASN A 2 -8.40 1.91 -15.81
N LYS A 3 -8.71 1.17 -14.75
CA LYS A 3 -8.00 1.30 -13.47
C LYS A 3 -6.72 0.46 -13.54
N GLN A 4 -5.58 1.08 -13.33
CA GLN A 4 -4.32 0.35 -13.17
C GLN A 4 -4.17 -0.05 -11.71
N PHE A 5 -3.98 -1.35 -11.46
CA PHE A 5 -3.72 -1.89 -10.13
C PHE A 5 -2.24 -2.16 -9.95
N CYS A 6 -1.74 -1.94 -8.73
CA CYS A 6 -0.39 -2.32 -8.32
C CYS A 6 -0.43 -3.18 -7.06
N VAL A 7 0.57 -4.05 -6.94
CA VAL A 7 0.91 -4.74 -5.70
C VAL A 7 1.90 -3.85 -4.94
N TYR A 8 1.73 -3.70 -3.63
CA TYR A 8 2.61 -2.89 -2.80
C TYR A 8 3.00 -3.59 -1.50
N ILE A 9 4.11 -3.15 -0.91
CA ILE A 9 4.60 -3.58 0.40
C ILE A 9 4.82 -2.32 1.26
N LEU A 10 4.21 -2.27 2.46
CA LEU A 10 4.43 -1.23 3.47
C LEU A 10 5.13 -1.82 4.69
N ALA A 11 6.04 -1.08 5.31
CA ALA A 11 6.69 -1.45 6.55
C ALA A 11 6.28 -0.51 7.69
N SER A 12 5.93 -1.05 8.86
CA SER A 12 5.56 -0.22 10.02
C SER A 12 6.75 0.55 10.61
N LYS A 13 7.94 -0.05 10.57
CA LYS A 13 9.24 0.51 10.98
C LYS A 13 10.38 -0.34 10.40
N ARG A 14 11.64 0.08 10.59
CA ARG A 14 12.81 -0.73 10.23
C ARG A 14 12.73 -2.10 10.91
N ASN A 15 12.79 -3.18 10.13
CA ASN A 15 12.65 -4.58 10.57
C ASN A 15 11.33 -4.87 11.33
N GLY A 16 10.27 -4.10 11.08
CA GLY A 16 8.94 -4.31 11.64
C GLY A 16 8.04 -5.18 10.76
N THR A 17 6.74 -5.13 11.02
CA THR A 17 5.71 -5.83 10.24
C THR A 17 5.63 -5.30 8.82
N LEU A 18 5.55 -6.23 7.85
CA LEU A 18 5.29 -5.93 6.45
C LEU A 18 3.82 -6.18 6.12
N TYR A 19 3.19 -5.22 5.45
CA TYR A 19 1.84 -5.32 4.90
C TYR A 19 1.91 -5.40 3.39
N ILE A 20 1.29 -6.43 2.82
CA ILE A 20 1.22 -6.65 1.38
C ILE A 20 -0.22 -6.43 0.94
N GLY A 21 -0.43 -5.69 -0.14
CA GLY A 21 -1.78 -5.38 -0.64
C GLY A 21 -1.82 -5.01 -2.10
N VAL A 22 -3.05 -4.84 -2.61
CA VAL A 22 -3.33 -4.43 -4.00
C VAL A 22 -4.25 -3.23 -3.99
N THR A 23 -3.96 -2.22 -4.81
CA THR A 23 -4.81 -1.02 -4.96
C THR A 23 -4.62 -0.38 -6.32
N SER A 24 -5.59 0.43 -6.74
CA SER A 24 -5.44 1.38 -7.86
C SER A 24 -5.16 2.82 -7.38
N GLN A 25 -5.13 3.04 -6.05
CA GLN A 25 -4.92 4.34 -5.42
C GLN A 25 -3.96 4.17 -4.23
N LEU A 26 -2.65 4.28 -4.48
CA LEU A 26 -1.63 4.04 -3.46
C LEU A 26 -1.59 5.13 -2.39
N ALA A 27 -1.71 6.41 -2.77
CA ALA A 27 -1.66 7.55 -1.83
C ALA A 27 -2.76 7.46 -0.76
N THR A 28 -4.00 7.17 -1.16
CA THR A 28 -5.12 6.95 -0.24
C THR A 28 -4.86 5.78 0.71
N ARG A 29 -4.27 4.68 0.22
CA ARG A 29 -3.91 3.53 1.06
C ARG A 29 -2.85 3.87 2.09
N VAL A 30 -1.83 4.63 1.73
CA VAL A 30 -0.80 5.08 2.68
C VAL A 30 -1.41 5.91 3.80
N TRP A 31 -2.36 6.81 3.50
CA TRP A 31 -3.05 7.60 4.51
C TRP A 31 -3.97 6.75 5.42
N GLN A 32 -4.65 5.75 4.87
CA GLN A 32 -5.47 4.82 5.66
C GLN A 32 -4.67 3.90 6.60
N HIS A 33 -3.39 3.67 6.31
CA HIS A 33 -2.48 2.87 7.12
C HIS A 33 -1.58 3.71 8.04
N LYS A 34 -1.62 5.04 7.91
CA LYS A 34 -1.07 5.96 8.91
C LYS A 34 -1.97 5.96 10.14
#